data_AF-A0ABD0PFP9-F1
#
_entry.id   AF-A0ABD0PFP9-F1
#
_cell.length_a   1.000
_cell.length_b   1.000
_cell.length_c   1.000
_cell.angle_alpha   90.00
_cell.angle_beta   90.00
_cell.angle_gamma   90.00
#
_symmetry.space_group_name_H-M   'P 1'
#
loop_
_entity.id
_entity.type
_entity.pdbx_description
1 polymer ?
#
loop_
_entity_poly.entity_id
_entity_poly.type
_entity_poly.pdbx_seq_one_letter_code
_entity_poly.pdbx_strand_id
1 'polypeptide(L)'
;CLMFGLAYSHVVLRPQPGYVPKVPTTPFQDQVVNLQALPPEEADPALALLCPVRALRIYVDRTQSFRSSEQPFVCYGGQQKGKAVSKQRLAHWIVNDIVLTYQSQDEP
;
A
#
# COMPACT_ATOMS: atom_id res chain seq x y z
N CYS A 1 6.43 3.48 -9.06
CA CYS A 1 7.20 2.23 -9.04
C CYS A 1 7.48 1.86 -7.59
N LEU A 2 7.35 0.57 -7.23
CA LEU A 2 7.60 0.04 -5.88
C LEU A 2 8.85 -0.84 -5.94
N MET A 3 9.84 -0.55 -5.11
CA MET A 3 11.13 -1.25 -5.10
C MET A 3 11.50 -1.68 -3.69
N PHE A 4 11.75 -2.97 -3.49
CA PHE A 4 12.22 -3.49 -2.19
C PHE A 4 13.74 -3.39 -2.08
N GLY A 5 14.21 -2.99 -0.91
CA GLY A 5 15.63 -3.04 -0.55
C GLY A 5 16.12 -4.46 -0.29
N LEU A 6 17.43 -4.61 -0.15
CA LEU A 6 18.07 -5.87 0.21
C LEU A 6 17.46 -6.45 1.49
N ALA A 7 17.21 -7.77 1.49
CA ALA A 7 16.59 -8.51 2.58
C ALA A 7 15.26 -7.92 3.09
N TYR A 8 14.53 -7.15 2.27
CA TYR A 8 13.30 -6.46 2.65
C TYR A 8 13.49 -5.50 3.85
N SER A 9 14.66 -4.87 3.95
CA SER A 9 14.96 -3.87 4.99
C SER A 9 14.12 -2.59 4.86
N HIS A 10 13.71 -2.25 3.63
CA HIS A 10 12.91 -1.08 3.33
C HIS A 10 12.18 -1.24 1.99
N VAL A 11 11.25 -0.33 1.70
CA VAL A 11 10.60 -0.21 0.39
C VAL A 11 10.57 1.25 -0.05
N VAL A 12 10.89 1.47 -1.31
CA VAL A 12 10.89 2.78 -1.96
C VAL A 12 9.72 2.86 -2.92
N LEU A 13 8.88 3.88 -2.77
CA LEU A 13 7.81 4.22 -3.71
C LEU A 13 8.18 5.51 -4.44
N ARG A 14 8.23 5.44 -5.77
CA ARG A 14 8.47 6.58 -6.65
C ARG A 14 7.23 6.92 -7.45
N PRO A 15 6.90 8.22 -7.62
CA PRO A 15 5.92 8.65 -8.62
C PRO A 15 6.29 8.10 -10.02
N GLN A 16 5.28 7.86 -10.87
CA GLN A 16 5.57 7.52 -12.26
C GLN A 16 6.06 8.77 -13.01
N PRO A 17 6.97 8.62 -13.98
CA PRO A 17 7.35 9.70 -14.88
C PRO A 17 6.10 10.32 -15.52
N GLY A 18 5.91 11.63 -15.40
CA GLY A 18 4.72 12.33 -15.89
C GLY A 18 3.58 12.45 -14.86
N TYR A 19 3.76 12.02 -13.61
CA TYR A 19 2.83 12.34 -12.55
C TYR A 19 2.78 13.87 -12.32
N VAL A 20 1.59 14.45 -12.45
CA VAL A 20 1.34 15.85 -12.12
C VAL A 20 0.51 15.90 -10.85
N PRO A 21 1.04 16.46 -9.74
CA PRO A 21 0.28 16.63 -8.52
C PRO A 21 -0.92 17.54 -8.77
N LYS A 22 -1.99 17.34 -8.01
CA LYS A 22 -3.22 18.14 -8.13
C LYS A 22 -2.95 19.64 -7.95
N VAL A 23 -1.93 19.97 -7.15
CA VAL A 23 -1.45 21.34 -6.94
C VAL A 23 -0.01 21.39 -7.48
N PRO A 24 0.24 22.05 -8.62
CA PRO A 24 1.55 22.05 -9.28
C PRO A 24 2.68 22.67 -8.48
N THR A 25 2.36 23.52 -7.50
CA THR A 25 3.32 24.22 -6.63
C THR A 25 3.72 23.41 -5.40
N THR A 26 3.31 22.14 -5.28
CA THR A 26 3.68 21.36 -4.09
C THR A 26 5.16 20.95 -4.15
N PRO A 27 5.91 21.08 -3.05
CA PRO A 27 7.31 20.66 -2.99
C PRO A 27 7.49 19.13 -3.10
N PHE A 28 6.38 18.38 -3.22
CA PHE A 28 6.34 16.93 -3.19
C PHE A 28 6.08 16.29 -4.57
N GLN A 29 6.17 17.06 -5.66
CA GLN A 29 5.92 16.60 -7.02
C GLN A 29 6.69 15.31 -7.36
N ASP A 30 7.95 15.23 -6.95
CA ASP A 30 8.83 14.07 -7.14
C ASP A 30 9.17 13.37 -5.82
N GLN A 31 8.33 13.52 -4.79
CA GLN A 31 8.63 12.96 -3.47
C GLN A 31 8.74 11.44 -3.55
N VAL A 32 9.94 10.96 -3.25
CA VAL A 32 10.21 9.54 -3.05
C VAL A 32 9.83 9.19 -1.62
N VAL A 33 8.91 8.24 -1.47
CA VAL A 33 8.53 7.72 -0.14
C VAL A 33 9.40 6.52 0.17
N ASN A 34 10.14 6.58 1.28
CA ASN A 34 10.97 5.49 1.76
C ASN A 34 10.44 5.00 3.11
N LEU A 35 9.94 3.76 3.15
CA LEU A 35 9.41 3.14 4.37
C LEU A 35 10.40 2.09 4.86
N GLN A 36 10.79 2.19 6.12
CA GLN A 36 11.65 1.21 6.77
C GLN A 36 10.84 0.01 7.28
N ALA A 37 11.45 -1.17 7.28
CA ALA A 37 10.86 -2.34 7.90
C ALA A 37 10.87 -2.15 9.41
N LEU A 38 9.71 -2.33 10.04
CA LEU A 38 9.65 -2.42 11.49
C LEU A 38 10.22 -3.78 11.93
N PRO A 39 11.02 -3.82 13.01
CA PRO A 39 11.53 -5.07 13.55
C PRO A 39 10.36 -5.97 13.95
N PRO A 40 10.50 -7.30 13.81
CA PRO A 40 9.55 -8.21 14.45
C PRO A 40 9.67 -8.01 15.96
N GLU A 41 8.61 -7.53 16.60
CA GLU A 41 8.61 -7.39 18.05
C GLU A 41 8.27 -8.75 18.66
N GLU A 42 9.23 -9.35 19.37
CA GLU A 42 9.07 -10.65 20.02
C GLU A 42 8.02 -10.62 21.15
N ALA A 43 7.75 -9.44 21.71
CA ALA A 43 6.85 -9.24 22.85
C ALA A 43 5.36 -9.24 22.44
N ASP A 44 5.02 -8.81 21.22
CA ASP A 44 3.65 -8.80 20.72
C ASP A 44 3.58 -9.22 19.24
N PRO A 45 3.11 -10.45 18.97
CA PRO A 45 2.88 -10.94 17.61
C PRO A 45 1.95 -10.05 16.78
N ALA A 46 1.04 -9.29 17.41
CA ALA A 46 0.15 -8.36 16.72
C ALA A 46 0.90 -7.15 16.17
N LEU A 47 1.90 -6.62 16.89
CA LEU A 47 2.74 -5.53 16.42
C LEU A 47 3.60 -5.94 15.22
N ALA A 48 3.89 -7.24 15.10
CA ALA A 48 4.51 -7.79 13.90
C ALA A 48 3.63 -7.59 12.64
N LEU A 49 2.30 -7.53 12.75
CA LEU A 49 1.41 -7.30 11.61
C LEU A 49 1.43 -5.85 11.10
N LEU A 50 1.98 -4.91 11.86
CA LEU A 50 2.01 -3.48 11.52
C LEU A 50 3.15 -3.08 10.58
N CYS A 51 4.09 -3.99 10.29
CA CYS A 51 5.25 -3.68 9.46
C CYS A 51 4.84 -3.40 8.00
N PRO A 52 4.99 -2.15 7.50
CA PRO A 52 4.50 -1.77 6.17
C PRO A 52 5.25 -2.49 5.04
N VAL A 53 6.55 -2.73 5.21
CA VAL A 53 7.36 -3.46 4.22
C VAL A 53 6.87 -4.90 4.08
N ARG A 54 6.58 -5.56 5.21
CA ARG A 54 6.06 -6.93 5.25
C ARG A 54 4.66 -7.02 4.63
N ALA A 55 3.77 -6.09 5.00
CA ALA A 55 2.43 -6.01 4.45
C ALA A 55 2.45 -5.84 2.92
N LEU A 56 3.28 -4.92 2.43
CA LEU A 56 3.43 -4.68 0.99
C LEU A 56 4.04 -5.88 0.26
N ARG A 57 5.03 -6.56 0.84
CA ARG A 57 5.61 -7.79 0.28
C ARG A 57 4.53 -8.86 0.12
N ILE A 58 3.81 -9.17 1.19
CA ILE A 58 2.72 -10.17 1.18
C ILE A 58 1.67 -9.80 0.13
N TYR A 59 1.28 -8.53 0.04
CA TYR A 59 0.33 -8.06 -0.94
C TYR A 59 0.84 -8.26 -2.39
N VAL A 60 2.09 -7.89 -2.67
CA VAL A 60 2.70 -8.09 -3.99
C VAL A 60 2.76 -9.57 -4.34
N ASP A 61 3.25 -10.42 -3.44
CA ASP A 61 3.36 -11.87 -3.64
C ASP A 61 1.98 -12.49 -3.93
N ARG A 62 0.95 -12.11 -3.17
CA ARG A 62 -0.44 -12.61 -3.33
C ARG A 62 -1.11 -12.13 -4.61
N THR A 63 -0.70 -10.98 -5.15
CA THR A 63 -1.28 -10.40 -6.37
C THR A 63 -0.48 -10.71 -7.63
N GLN A 64 0.72 -11.27 -7.49
CA GLN A 64 1.68 -11.46 -8.57
C GLN A 64 1.11 -12.21 -9.77
N SER A 65 0.35 -13.28 -9.55
CA SER A 65 -0.14 -14.17 -10.60
C SER A 65 -1.16 -13.53 -11.55
N PHE A 66 -1.77 -12.41 -11.18
CA PHE A 66 -2.78 -11.74 -12.00
C PHE A 66 -2.54 -10.24 -12.17
N ARG A 67 -1.45 -9.70 -11.61
CA ARG A 67 -1.10 -8.29 -11.71
C ARG A 67 -0.75 -7.93 -13.16
N SER A 68 -1.37 -6.87 -13.67
CA SER A 68 -1.12 -6.31 -15.01
C SER A 68 -0.77 -4.81 -14.97
N SER A 69 -0.45 -4.30 -13.78
CA SER A 69 -0.18 -2.89 -13.53
C SER A 69 1.03 -2.71 -12.62
N GLU A 70 1.85 -1.71 -12.98
CA GLU A 70 3.00 -1.21 -12.22
C GLU A 70 2.61 -0.30 -11.04
N GLN A 71 1.31 0.02 -10.88
CA GLN A 71 0.83 0.75 -9.72
C GLN A 71 0.85 -0.13 -8.46
N PRO A 72 1.09 0.43 -7.26
CA PRO A 72 1.21 -0.36 -6.04
C PRO A 72 0.00 -1.28 -5.79
N PHE A 73 -1.22 -0.75 -5.96
CA PHE A 73 -2.46 -1.47 -5.69
C PHE A 73 -3.20 -1.86 -6.97
N VAL A 74 -3.68 -3.11 -6.99
CA VAL A 74 -4.48 -3.68 -8.08
C VAL A 74 -5.83 -4.19 -7.59
N CYS A 75 -6.81 -4.12 -8.49
CA CYS A 75 -8.12 -4.74 -8.28
C CYS A 75 -7.96 -6.26 -8.18
N TYR A 76 -8.65 -6.89 -7.23
CA TYR A 76 -8.52 -8.34 -6.96
C TYR A 76 -9.71 -9.18 -7.45
N GLY A 77 -10.79 -8.54 -7.95
CA GLY A 77 -12.01 -9.23 -8.36
C GLY A 77 -12.66 -8.64 -9.61
N GLY A 78 -13.59 -9.41 -10.18
CA GLY A 78 -14.36 -9.03 -11.37
C GLY A 78 -13.51 -8.84 -12.63
N GLN A 79 -14.10 -8.16 -13.62
CA GLN A 79 -13.48 -7.90 -14.94
C GLN A 79 -12.25 -6.97 -14.89
N GLN A 80 -12.00 -6.32 -13.74
CA GLN A 80 -10.87 -5.41 -13.57
C GLN A 80 -9.71 -6.06 -12.80
N LYS A 81 -9.80 -7.36 -12.46
CA LYS A 81 -8.75 -8.08 -11.74
C LYS A 81 -7.38 -7.87 -12.39
N GLY A 82 -6.39 -7.49 -11.59
CA GLY A 82 -5.02 -7.22 -12.04
C GLY A 82 -4.72 -5.79 -12.43
N LYS A 83 -5.74 -5.01 -12.80
CA LYS A 83 -5.56 -3.61 -13.21
C LYS A 83 -5.40 -2.69 -12.02
N ALA A 84 -4.83 -1.50 -12.24
CA ALA A 84 -4.66 -0.48 -11.21
C ALA A 84 -5.98 -0.14 -10.49
N VAL A 85 -5.93 0.03 -9.17
CA VAL A 85 -7.05 0.58 -8.39
C VAL A 85 -7.20 2.06 -8.72
N SER A 86 -8.44 2.51 -8.96
CA SER A 86 -8.70 3.94 -9.16
C SER A 86 -8.55 4.73 -7.86
N LYS A 87 -8.22 6.03 -7.94
CA LYS A 87 -8.12 6.90 -6.77
C LYS A 87 -9.41 6.89 -5.92
N GLN A 88 -10.57 6.91 -6.58
CA GLN A 88 -11.87 6.85 -5.92
C GLN A 88 -12.10 5.52 -5.18
N ARG A 89 -11.74 4.39 -5.79
CA ARG A 89 -11.88 3.07 -5.17
C ARG A 89 -10.96 2.91 -3.97
N LEU A 90 -9.72 3.41 -4.07
CA LEU A 90 -8.76 3.39 -2.97
C LEU A 90 -9.25 4.26 -1.80
N ALA A 91 -9.76 5.47 -2.07
CA ALA A 91 -10.35 6.32 -1.04
C ALA A 91 -11.52 5.63 -0.33
N HIS A 92 -12.39 4.96 -1.08
CA HIS A 92 -13.50 4.19 -0.51
C HIS A 92 -13.03 3.02 0.36
N TRP A 93 -11.95 2.33 -0.01
CA TRP A 93 -11.35 1.29 0.84
C TRP A 93 -10.89 1.85 2.17
N ILE A 94 -10.17 2.97 2.16
CA ILE A 94 -9.67 3.62 3.39
C ILE A 94 -10.82 4.02 4.30
N VAL A 95 -11.85 4.69 3.75
CA VAL A 95 -13.01 5.12 4.54
C VAL A 95 -13.75 3.92 5.13
N ASN A 96 -13.99 2.88 4.34
CA ASN A 96 -14.67 1.68 4.83
C ASN A 96 -13.88 0.98 5.94
N ASP A 97 -12.56 0.86 5.79
CA ASP A 97 -11.70 0.21 6.78
C ASP A 97 -11.71 0.97 8.12
N ILE A 98 -11.66 2.31 8.06
CA ILE A 98 -11.81 3.17 9.25
C ILE A 98 -13.18 2.96 9.91
N VAL A 99 -14.27 2.99 9.12
CA VAL A 99 -15.63 2.79 9.65
C VAL A 99 -15.77 1.41 10.31
N LEU A 100 -15.29 0.35 9.65
CA LEU A 100 -15.34 -1.01 10.19
C LEU A 100 -14.54 -1.12 11.50
N THR A 101 -13.38 -0.46 11.57
CA THR A 101 -12.56 -0.44 12.78
C THR A 101 -13.32 0.18 13.95
N TYR A 102 -13.94 1.34 13.75
CA TYR A 102 -14.76 1.97 14.80
C TYR A 102 -15.95 1.10 15.20
N GLN A 103 -16.67 0.50 14.23
CA GLN A 103 -17.80 -0.38 14.53
C GLN A 103 -17.40 -1.62 15.33
N SER A 104 -16.24 -2.20 15.05
CA SER A 104 -15.73 -3.37 15.77
C SER A 104 -15.25 -3.06 17.20
N GLN A 105 -15.00 -1.79 17.52
CA GLN A 105 -14.66 -1.35 18.88
C GLN A 105 -15.90 -1.13 19.74
N ASP A 106 -17.07 -0.91 19.12
CA ASP A 106 -18.36 -0.75 19.78
C ASP A 106 -19.12 -2.09 19.96
N GLU A 107 -18.58 -3.21 19.47
CA GLU A 107 -19.12 -4.56 19.76
C GLU A 107 -18.65 -5.03 21.17
N PRO A 108 -19.57 -5.46 22.06
CA PRO A 108 -19.28 -5.86 23.43
C PRO A 108 -18.51 -7.18 23.58
#